data_AF-A0A519GAP0-F1
#
_entry.id   AF-A0A519GAP0-F1
#
_cell.length_a   1.000
_cell.length_b   1.000
_cell.length_c   1.000
_cell.angle_alpha   90.00
_cell.angle_beta   90.00
_cell.angle_gamma   90.00
#
_symmetry.space_group_name_H-M   'P 1'
#
loop_
_entity.id
_entity.type
_entity.pdbx_description
1 polymer ?
#
loop_
_entity_poly.entity_id
_entity_poly.type
_entity_poly.pdbx_seq_one_letter_code
_entity_poly.pdbx_strand_id
1 'polypeptide(L)'
;MDEAIEYLLAGDPAIRWQTLRDLVGADAETVAAERARVATEGWGARLLSEQTPDGRWDGGVYRPGWVDPDRPMFDAWTATHFSLQQLMDFGIDPASPQV
;
A
#
# COMPACT_ATOMS: atom_id res chain seq x y z
N MET A 1 0.26 27.85 7.12
CA MET A 1 0.55 26.61 7.87
C MET A 1 2.03 26.32 7.63
N ASP A 2 2.68 25.37 8.30
CA ASP A 2 4.10 25.08 8.00
C ASP A 2 4.20 24.63 6.53
N GLU A 3 5.15 25.17 5.75
CA GLU A 3 5.34 24.84 4.34
C GLU A 3 5.54 23.33 4.14
N ALA A 4 6.22 22.66 5.09
CA ALA A 4 6.40 21.22 5.06
C ALA A 4 5.06 20.47 5.24
N ILE A 5 4.18 20.95 6.13
CA ILE A 5 2.85 20.36 6.33
C ILE A 5 1.98 20.57 5.09
N GLU A 6 2.02 21.77 4.49
CA GLU A 6 1.28 22.06 3.26
C GLU A 6 1.72 21.14 2.11
N TYR A 7 3.03 20.89 1.97
CA TYR A 7 3.56 19.93 1.00
C TYR A 7 3.06 18.49 1.25
N LEU A 8 3.12 18.02 2.50
CA LEU A 8 2.65 16.67 2.85
C LEU A 8 1.14 16.52 2.63
N LEU A 9 0.35 17.55 2.92
CA LEU A 9 -1.08 17.57 2.67
C LEU A 9 -1.42 17.60 1.17
N ALA A 10 -0.56 18.16 0.32
CA ALA A 10 -0.74 18.09 -1.13
C ALA A 10 -0.39 16.71 -1.72
N GLY A 11 0.28 15.84 -0.95
CA GLY A 11 0.79 14.54 -1.39
C GLY A 11 -0.25 13.44 -1.54
N ASP A 12 0.23 12.20 -1.68
CA ASP A 12 -0.59 10.99 -1.82
C ASP A 12 -1.50 10.75 -0.60
N PRO A 13 -2.71 10.16 -0.75
CA PRO A 13 -3.55 9.79 0.38
C PRO A 13 -2.81 9.01 1.47
N ALA A 14 -1.89 8.11 1.11
CA ALA A 14 -1.08 7.33 2.04
C ALA A 14 -0.24 8.20 3.01
N ILE A 15 0.10 9.42 2.60
CA ILE A 15 0.83 10.41 3.41
C ILE A 15 -0.14 11.40 4.05
N ARG A 16 -1.18 11.81 3.30
CA ARG A 16 -2.11 12.87 3.72
C ARG A 16 -2.89 12.49 4.99
N TRP A 17 -3.42 11.27 5.07
CA TRP A 17 -4.20 10.85 6.25
C TRP A 17 -3.33 10.80 7.53
N GLN A 18 -2.06 10.39 7.39
CA GLN A 18 -1.09 10.36 8.50
C GLN A 18 -0.73 11.78 8.94
N THR A 19 -0.55 12.68 7.97
CA THR A 19 -0.29 14.11 8.23
C THR A 19 -1.45 14.76 8.96
N LEU A 20 -2.69 14.49 8.54
CA LEU A 20 -3.91 14.95 9.20
C LEU A 20 -3.98 14.46 10.66
N ARG A 21 -3.66 13.18 10.90
CA ARG A 21 -3.67 12.58 12.24
C ARG A 21 -2.57 13.13 13.15
N ASP A 22 -1.33 13.11 12.66
CA ASP A 22 -0.15 13.22 13.51
C ASP A 22 0.41 14.64 13.61
N LEU A 23 0.20 15.46 12.57
CA LEU A 23 0.77 16.82 12.50
C LEU A 23 -0.28 17.92 12.57
N VAL A 24 -1.46 17.71 11.98
CA VAL A 24 -2.57 18.68 12.01
C VAL A 24 -3.46 18.49 13.23
N GLY A 25 -3.64 17.24 13.69
CA GLY A 25 -4.55 16.91 14.79
C GLY A 25 -6.03 16.97 14.37
N ALA A 26 -6.33 16.54 13.14
CA ALA A 26 -7.70 16.44 12.65
C ALA A 26 -8.52 15.39 13.42
N ASP A 27 -9.85 15.52 13.38
CA ASP A 27 -10.74 14.56 14.02
C ASP A 27 -10.73 13.19 13.33
N ALA A 28 -11.20 12.16 14.06
CA ALA A 28 -11.14 10.78 13.61
C ALA A 28 -11.97 10.50 12.34
N GLU A 29 -13.06 11.24 12.11
CA GLU A 29 -13.91 11.08 10.93
C GLU A 29 -13.18 11.60 9.70
N THR A 30 -12.58 12.79 9.80
CA THR A 30 -11.74 13.38 8.74
C THR A 30 -10.56 12.46 8.39
N VAL A 31 -9.87 11.93 9.40
CA VAL A 31 -8.74 10.99 9.19
C VAL A 31 -9.21 9.69 8.51
N ALA A 32 -10.32 9.11 8.96
CA ALA A 32 -10.85 7.88 8.39
C ALA A 32 -11.31 8.07 6.94
N ALA A 33 -11.97 9.19 6.64
CA ALA A 33 -12.40 9.54 5.29
C ALA A 33 -11.19 9.69 4.34
N GLU A 34 -10.12 10.36 4.77
CA GLU A 34 -8.92 10.49 3.93
C GLU A 34 -8.19 9.15 3.77
N ARG A 35 -8.08 8.35 4.84
CA ARG A 35 -7.45 7.02 4.80
C ARG A 35 -8.18 6.06 3.84
N ALA A 36 -9.52 6.12 3.76
CA ALA A 36 -10.29 5.29 2.85
C ALA A 36 -9.94 5.50 1.36
N ARG A 37 -9.42 6.68 1.01
CA ARG A 37 -8.99 7.00 -0.36
C ARG A 37 -7.76 6.22 -0.80
N VAL A 38 -6.94 5.71 0.12
CA VAL A 38 -5.74 4.90 -0.19
C VAL A 38 -6.07 3.71 -1.09
N ALA A 39 -7.24 3.09 -0.92
CA ALA A 39 -7.66 1.92 -1.70
C ALA A 39 -8.07 2.26 -3.14
N THR A 40 -8.36 3.53 -3.44
CA THR A 40 -8.99 3.95 -4.71
C THR A 40 -8.24 5.05 -5.44
N GLU A 41 -7.30 5.71 -4.77
CA GLU A 41 -6.49 6.79 -5.32
C GLU A 41 -4.99 6.55 -5.04
N GLY A 42 -4.14 7.13 -5.89
CA GLY A 42 -2.71 7.23 -5.62
C GLY A 42 -1.95 5.91 -5.62
N TRP A 43 -0.95 5.82 -4.76
CA TRP A 43 0.00 4.71 -4.72
C TRP A 43 -0.65 3.39 -4.29
N GLY A 44 -1.56 3.42 -3.31
CA GLY A 44 -2.27 2.23 -2.84
C GLY A 44 -3.13 1.61 -3.93
N ALA A 45 -3.95 2.42 -4.61
CA ALA A 45 -4.77 1.96 -5.72
C ALA A 45 -3.94 1.44 -6.90
N ARG A 46 -2.83 2.12 -7.23
CA ARG A 46 -1.91 1.64 -8.26
C ARG A 46 -1.34 0.27 -7.88
N LEU A 47 -0.87 0.10 -6.64
CA LEU A 47 -0.28 -1.16 -6.21
C LEU A 47 -1.31 -2.29 -6.22
N LEU A 48 -2.55 -2.03 -5.78
CA LEU A 48 -3.66 -2.98 -5.91
C LEU A 48 -3.97 -3.35 -7.37
N SER A 49 -3.90 -2.40 -8.29
CA SER A 49 -4.18 -2.66 -9.71
C SER A 49 -3.16 -3.60 -10.38
N GLU A 50 -1.96 -3.74 -9.82
CA GLU A 50 -0.93 -4.68 -10.27
C GLU A 50 -1.11 -6.08 -9.65
N GLN A 51 -2.07 -6.26 -8.75
CA GLN A 51 -2.39 -7.57 -8.19
C GLN A 51 -2.99 -8.45 -9.27
N THR A 52 -2.45 -9.67 -9.39
CA THR A 52 -3.00 -10.66 -10.31
C THR A 52 -4.23 -11.36 -9.71
N PRO A 53 -5.08 -12.02 -10.53
CA PRO A 53 -6.33 -12.63 -10.05
C PRO A 53 -6.18 -13.71 -8.96
N ASP A 54 -4.97 -14.24 -8.75
CA ASP A 54 -4.70 -15.20 -7.66
C ASP A 54 -4.35 -14.50 -6.32
N GLY A 55 -4.47 -13.18 -6.25
CA GLY A 55 -4.20 -12.35 -5.07
C GLY A 55 -2.73 -12.01 -4.87
N ARG A 56 -1.85 -12.34 -5.83
CA ARG A 56 -0.39 -12.13 -5.70
C ARG A 56 0.13 -11.07 -6.65
N TRP A 57 1.34 -10.61 -6.35
CA TRP A 57 2.17 -9.82 -7.25
C TRP A 57 3.33 -10.68 -7.74
N ASP A 58 3.62 -10.59 -9.04
CA ASP A 58 4.75 -11.27 -9.68
C ASP A 58 4.76 -12.80 -9.48
N GLY A 59 3.57 -13.40 -9.35
CA GLY A 59 3.37 -14.86 -9.40
C GLY A 59 3.82 -15.66 -8.17
N GLY A 60 4.22 -15.02 -7.07
CA GLY A 60 4.62 -15.74 -5.85
C GLY A 60 4.99 -14.85 -4.67
N VAL A 61 5.24 -15.48 -3.52
CA VAL A 61 5.69 -14.79 -2.29
C VAL A 61 7.21 -14.70 -2.23
N TYR A 62 7.90 -15.85 -2.19
CA TYR A 62 9.37 -15.90 -2.21
C TYR A 62 9.93 -16.81 -3.32
N ARG A 63 9.13 -17.80 -3.74
CA ARG A 63 9.50 -18.80 -4.76
C ARG A 63 8.32 -19.08 -5.70
N PRO A 64 8.10 -18.26 -6.73
CA PRO A 64 7.00 -18.39 -7.67
C PRO A 64 7.15 -19.64 -8.56
N GLY A 65 6.06 -20.09 -9.18
CA GLY A 65 6.03 -21.33 -9.95
C GLY A 65 6.93 -21.36 -11.20
N TRP A 66 7.44 -20.21 -11.64
CA TRP A 66 8.39 -20.10 -12.75
C TRP A 66 9.86 -20.32 -12.32
N VAL A 67 10.14 -20.38 -11.01
CA VAL A 67 11.49 -20.67 -10.51
C VAL A 67 11.86 -22.14 -10.76
N ASP A 68 13.08 -22.34 -11.24
CA ASP A 68 13.68 -23.65 -11.49
C ASP A 68 13.73 -24.52 -10.21
N PRO A 69 13.09 -25.71 -10.20
CA PRO A 69 13.07 -26.60 -9.04
C PRO A 69 14.45 -27.17 -8.70
N ASP A 70 15.37 -27.24 -9.67
CA ASP A 70 16.71 -27.79 -9.46
C ASP A 70 17.69 -26.77 -8.82
N ARG A 71 17.20 -25.56 -8.48
CA ARG A 71 17.96 -24.50 -7.81
C ARG A 71 17.44 -24.19 -6.41
N PRO A 72 17.49 -25.13 -5.44
CA PRO A 72 16.76 -25.04 -4.17
C PRO A 72 17.12 -23.84 -3.26
N MET A 73 18.25 -23.18 -3.51
CA MET A 73 18.71 -22.00 -2.74
C MET A 73 18.55 -20.67 -3.51
N PHE A 74 17.85 -20.68 -4.64
CA PHE A 74 17.52 -19.47 -5.42
C PHE A 74 16.07 -19.07 -5.14
N ASP A 75 15.84 -18.21 -4.15
CA ASP A 75 14.55 -17.55 -3.99
C ASP A 75 14.54 -16.28 -4.83
N ALA A 76 13.47 -16.09 -5.62
CA ALA A 76 13.33 -14.94 -6.48
C ALA A 76 12.90 -13.68 -5.71
N TRP A 77 12.48 -13.84 -4.44
CA TRP A 77 12.01 -12.75 -3.58
C TRP A 77 10.97 -11.87 -4.30
N THR A 78 9.96 -12.52 -4.85
CA THR A 78 8.94 -11.87 -5.68
C THR A 78 8.10 -10.87 -4.91
N ALA A 79 7.43 -9.99 -5.65
CA ALA A 79 6.85 -8.78 -5.13
C ALA A 79 5.77 -8.96 -4.04
N THR A 80 5.05 -10.10 -3.95
CA THR A 80 3.87 -10.22 -3.07
C THR A 80 4.10 -9.82 -1.62
N HIS A 81 5.17 -10.31 -0.97
CA HIS A 81 5.41 -9.97 0.43
C HIS A 81 5.65 -8.46 0.63
N PHE A 82 6.50 -7.88 -0.22
CA PHE A 82 6.84 -6.46 -0.15
C PHE A 82 5.65 -5.57 -0.56
N SER A 83 4.84 -5.99 -1.54
CA SER A 83 3.62 -5.29 -1.92
C SER A 83 2.61 -5.26 -0.77
N LEU A 84 2.38 -6.38 -0.09
CA LEU A 84 1.50 -6.43 1.08
C LEU A 84 2.03 -5.56 2.23
N GLN A 85 3.34 -5.63 2.50
CA GLN A 85 3.96 -4.78 3.51
C GLN A 85 3.78 -3.29 3.17
N GLN A 86 3.98 -2.91 1.91
CA GLN A 86 3.82 -1.54 1.47
C GLN A 86 2.36 -1.06 1.56
N LEU A 87 1.38 -1.90 1.22
CA LEU A 87 -0.05 -1.61 1.39
C LEU A 87 -0.43 -1.39 2.86
N MET A 88 0.17 -2.17 3.77
CA MET A 88 0.02 -1.97 5.22
C MET A 88 0.61 -0.62 5.66
N ASP A 89 1.80 -0.27 5.17
CA ASP A 89 2.45 1.01 5.49
C ASP A 89 1.68 2.22 4.96
N PHE A 90 1.02 2.09 3.80
CA PHE A 90 0.10 3.10 3.28
C PHE A 90 -1.17 3.23 4.12
N GLY A 91 -1.45 2.24 4.97
CA GLY A 91 -2.61 2.22 5.84
C GLY A 91 -3.87 1.81 5.11
N ILE A 92 -3.81 0.93 4.11
CA ILE A 92 -5.05 0.43 3.50
C ILE A 92 -5.93 -0.28 4.53
N ASP A 93 -7.25 -0.22 4.38
CA ASP A 93 -8.16 -1.00 5.21
C ASP A 93 -8.23 -2.43 4.66
N PRO A 94 -7.85 -3.47 5.41
CA PRO A 94 -7.97 -4.86 4.96
C PRO A 94 -9.42 -5.32 4.76
N ALA A 95 -10.42 -4.57 5.25
CA ALA A 95 -11.83 -4.81 4.96
C ALA A 95 -12.34 -4.02 3.74
N SER A 96 -11.48 -3.25 3.07
CA SER A 96 -11.86 -2.49 1.86
C SER A 96 -12.24 -3.45 0.73
N PRO A 97 -13.30 -3.20 -0.05
CA PRO A 97 -13.70 -4.09 -1.16
C PRO A 97 -12.65 -4.28 -2.27
N GLN A 98 -11.64 -3.42 -2.31
CA GLN A 98 -10.52 -3.47 -3.27
C GLN A 98 -9.37 -4.37 -2.81
N VAL A 99 -9.41 -4.88 -1.58
CA VAL A 99 -8.41 -5.78 -0.95
C VAL A 99 -8.99 -7.19 -0.86
#